data_AF-A0A803VRA8-F1
#
_entry.id   AF-A0A803VRA8-F1
#
_cell.length_a   1.000
_cell.length_b   1.000
_cell.length_c   1.000
_cell.angle_alpha   90.00
_cell.angle_beta   90.00
_cell.angle_gamma   90.00
#
_symmetry.space_group_name_H-M   'P 1'
#
loop_
_entity.id
_entity.type
_entity.pdbx_description
1 polymer ?
#
loop_
_entity_poly.entity_id
_entity_poly.type
_entity_poly.pdbx_seq_one_letter_code
_entity_poly.pdbx_strand_id
1 'polypeptide(L)'
;MLISMFISTNCDSPQEKKTSAIENQLKICGYKSNVDVVALYLARQGLRNIPSLSQFRRLKYLWINNNKIQDLTFLIKNYYLTELYLNNNELTDISGALKHLCSLQILFLHNNELKKLGKTVKELKGMISLQTLNLFQNPLAYDPDYRLYVIYFLPSVQLLDRKLVTQRERESALHLYNPKRTWVMQSIAFGRRVDTSLETMVESSRCTQSARGPIIPSDHEFGNNTNKVPFEDPEDAVLVRATTRSLMEFSSVDWNKVATCQERRLKNKTEEPLEKLTVQFR
;
A
#
# COMPACT_ATOMS: atom_id res chain seq x y z
N MET A 1 26.97 -63.18 -21.58
CA MET A 1 26.16 -62.88 -22.78
C MET A 1 24.71 -63.18 -22.41
N LEU A 2 23.88 -62.14 -22.30
CA LEU A 2 22.42 -62.06 -22.04
C LEU A 2 22.18 -60.66 -21.43
N ILE A 3 22.14 -59.59 -22.23
CA ILE A 3 20.91 -58.96 -22.74
C ILE A 3 19.79 -58.95 -21.69
N SER A 4 19.65 -57.82 -21.00
CA SER A 4 18.37 -57.32 -20.54
C SER A 4 18.30 -55.83 -20.84
N MET A 5 17.18 -55.46 -21.45
CA MET A 5 16.91 -54.22 -22.12
C MET A 5 16.87 -53.05 -21.13
N PHE A 6 17.74 -52.06 -21.29
CA PHE A 6 17.39 -50.70 -20.89
C PHE A 6 16.37 -50.20 -21.92
N ILE A 7 15.11 -50.47 -21.62
CA ILE A 7 13.97 -49.92 -22.34
C ILE A 7 14.06 -48.41 -22.23
N SER A 8 14.16 -47.79 -23.39
CA SER A 8 13.87 -46.38 -23.61
C SER A 8 12.48 -46.07 -23.05
N THR A 9 12.40 -45.50 -21.84
CA THR A 9 11.17 -44.82 -21.39
C THR A 9 11.33 -43.34 -21.72
N ASN A 10 11.15 -43.02 -23.01
CA ASN A 10 10.64 -41.72 -23.44
C ASN A 10 9.23 -41.56 -22.84
N CYS A 11 9.16 -41.20 -21.57
CA CYS A 11 7.95 -40.77 -20.90
C CYS A 11 8.04 -39.25 -20.76
N ASP A 12 7.86 -38.56 -21.88
CA ASP A 12 8.00 -37.11 -21.97
C ASP A 12 6.71 -36.43 -21.45
N SER A 13 6.38 -36.66 -20.18
CA SER A 13 5.17 -36.13 -19.56
C SER A 13 5.38 -34.63 -19.22
N PRO A 14 4.39 -33.75 -19.46
CA PRO A 14 4.52 -32.33 -19.15
C PRO A 14 4.79 -32.05 -17.67
N GLN A 15 4.47 -32.99 -16.78
CA GLN A 15 4.69 -32.89 -15.34
C GLN A 15 6.15 -33.18 -14.97
N GLU A 16 6.78 -34.18 -15.58
CA GLU A 16 8.20 -34.50 -15.38
C GLU A 16 9.12 -33.40 -15.90
N LYS A 17 8.77 -32.73 -17.00
CA LYS A 17 9.50 -31.53 -17.46
C LYS A 17 9.46 -30.38 -16.44
N LYS A 18 8.38 -30.25 -15.65
CA LYS A 18 8.23 -29.18 -14.66
C LYS A 18 9.07 -29.44 -13.41
N THR A 19 8.95 -30.64 -12.85
CA THR A 19 9.70 -31.03 -11.65
C THR A 19 11.19 -31.13 -11.96
N SER A 20 11.55 -31.65 -13.14
CA SER A 20 12.95 -31.69 -13.57
C SER A 20 13.55 -30.30 -13.74
N ALA A 21 12.82 -29.28 -14.22
CA ALA A 21 13.36 -27.92 -14.30
C ALA A 21 13.72 -27.36 -12.92
N ILE A 22 12.85 -27.54 -11.92
CA ILE A 22 13.08 -27.11 -10.54
C ILE A 22 14.23 -27.92 -9.92
N GLU A 23 14.21 -29.25 -10.06
CA GLU A 23 15.24 -30.13 -9.50
C GLU A 23 16.62 -29.91 -10.14
N ASN A 24 16.68 -29.71 -11.45
CA ASN A 24 17.92 -29.38 -12.15
C ASN A 24 18.47 -28.06 -11.64
N GLN A 25 17.62 -27.06 -11.41
CA GLN A 25 18.06 -25.79 -10.86
C GLN A 25 18.53 -25.92 -9.40
N LEU A 26 17.85 -26.70 -8.57
CA LEU A 26 18.27 -26.99 -7.19
C LEU A 26 19.64 -27.69 -7.15
N LYS A 27 19.89 -28.62 -8.08
CA LYS A 27 21.18 -29.28 -8.27
C LYS A 27 22.28 -28.31 -8.70
N ILE A 28 22.00 -27.41 -9.65
CA ILE A 28 22.96 -26.38 -10.12
C ILE A 28 23.31 -25.41 -8.99
N CYS A 29 22.33 -25.00 -8.18
CA CYS A 29 22.55 -24.06 -7.09
C CYS A 29 23.10 -24.72 -5.80
N GLY A 30 23.23 -26.05 -5.76
CA GLY A 30 23.86 -26.76 -4.63
C GLY A 30 23.13 -26.66 -3.30
N TYR A 31 21.82 -26.41 -3.30
CA TYR A 31 21.04 -26.27 -2.06
C TYR A 31 20.89 -27.62 -1.35
N LYS A 32 21.23 -27.65 -0.04
CA LYS A 32 21.10 -28.85 0.80
C LYS A 32 19.66 -29.09 1.28
N SER A 33 18.82 -28.05 1.30
CA SER A 33 17.42 -28.10 1.73
C SER A 33 16.57 -27.07 0.98
N ASN A 34 15.33 -27.44 0.64
CA ASN A 34 14.36 -26.54 -0.01
C ASN A 34 14.03 -25.29 0.84
N VAL A 35 14.30 -25.32 2.15
CA VAL A 35 14.04 -24.20 3.06
C VAL A 35 15.04 -23.05 2.86
N ASP A 36 16.23 -23.34 2.36
CA ASP A 36 17.32 -22.36 2.20
C ASP A 36 17.34 -21.68 0.83
N VAL A 37 16.42 -22.06 -0.06
CA VAL A 37 16.36 -21.50 -1.41
C VAL A 37 15.86 -20.07 -1.35
N VAL A 38 16.77 -19.13 -1.60
CA VAL A 38 16.49 -17.68 -1.63
C VAL A 38 16.16 -17.22 -3.06
N ALA A 39 16.76 -17.87 -4.06
CA ALA A 39 16.68 -17.49 -5.46
C ALA A 39 16.32 -18.69 -6.34
N LEU A 40 15.31 -18.53 -7.21
CA LEU A 40 14.85 -19.54 -8.15
C LEU A 40 14.87 -19.00 -9.59
N TYR A 41 15.63 -19.67 -10.46
CA TYR A 41 15.83 -19.32 -11.87
C TYR A 41 15.19 -20.37 -12.79
N LEU A 42 14.02 -20.05 -13.32
CA LEU A 42 13.23 -20.90 -14.22
C LEU A 42 13.02 -20.25 -15.59
N ALA A 43 13.94 -19.40 -16.03
CA ALA A 43 13.83 -18.68 -17.28
C ALA A 43 13.97 -19.60 -18.52
N ARG A 44 13.21 -19.31 -19.60
CA ARG A 44 13.34 -19.98 -20.91
C ARG A 44 13.14 -21.50 -20.92
N GLN A 45 12.24 -22.00 -20.07
CA GLN A 45 11.96 -23.44 -19.95
C GLN A 45 10.67 -23.85 -20.70
N GLY A 46 9.98 -22.90 -21.35
CA GLY A 46 8.71 -23.17 -22.05
C GLY A 46 7.58 -23.61 -21.12
N LEU A 47 7.67 -23.26 -19.83
CA LEU A 47 6.72 -23.71 -18.81
C LEU A 47 5.36 -23.05 -19.01
N ARG A 48 4.29 -23.85 -19.01
CA ARG A 48 2.91 -23.34 -18.97
C ARG A 48 2.39 -23.19 -17.55
N ASN A 49 2.62 -24.21 -16.73
CA ASN A 49 2.18 -24.27 -15.34
C ASN A 49 3.36 -24.68 -14.46
N ILE A 50 3.45 -24.08 -13.27
CA ILE A 50 4.48 -24.39 -12.27
C ILE A 50 3.77 -25.04 -11.06
N PRO A 51 4.33 -26.12 -10.49
CA PRO A 51 3.80 -26.68 -9.25
C PRO A 51 3.90 -25.66 -8.11
N SER A 52 3.13 -25.84 -7.05
CA SER A 52 3.13 -24.88 -5.93
C SER A 52 4.54 -24.69 -5.34
N LEU A 53 5.01 -23.44 -5.27
CA LEU A 53 6.31 -23.08 -4.69
C LEU A 53 6.25 -22.92 -3.16
N SER A 54 5.21 -23.49 -2.53
CA SER A 54 4.95 -23.43 -1.09
C SER A 54 6.08 -23.99 -0.21
N GLN A 55 6.92 -24.87 -0.77
CA GLN A 55 8.08 -25.42 -0.06
C GLN A 55 9.20 -24.39 0.16
N PHE A 56 9.30 -23.38 -0.70
CA PHE A 56 10.36 -22.37 -0.67
C PHE A 56 9.95 -21.17 0.21
N ARG A 57 9.96 -21.37 1.53
CA ARG A 57 9.48 -20.36 2.50
C ARG A 57 10.33 -19.09 2.55
N ARG A 58 11.61 -19.15 2.17
CA ARG A 58 12.56 -18.02 2.22
C ARG A 58 12.85 -17.42 0.84
N LEU A 59 12.03 -17.76 -0.16
CA LEU A 59 12.21 -17.30 -1.53
C LEU A 59 12.03 -15.78 -1.59
N LYS A 60 13.08 -15.08 -2.05
CA LYS A 60 13.10 -13.63 -2.25
C LYS A 60 13.11 -13.25 -3.73
N TYR A 61 13.83 -14.01 -4.54
CA TYR A 61 14.04 -13.70 -5.95
C TYR A 61 13.53 -14.83 -6.84
N LEU A 62 12.67 -14.48 -7.80
CA LEU A 62 12.04 -15.46 -8.67
C LEU A 62 12.06 -15.00 -10.13
N TRP A 63 12.84 -15.70 -10.94
CA TRP A 63 12.95 -15.49 -12.38
C TRP A 63 12.19 -16.54 -13.14
N ILE A 64 11.12 -16.13 -13.83
CA ILE A 64 10.29 -17.01 -14.64
C ILE A 64 10.01 -16.39 -16.01
N ASN A 65 10.93 -15.55 -16.46
CA ASN A 65 10.82 -14.85 -17.71
C ASN A 65 10.96 -15.79 -18.92
N ASN A 66 10.32 -15.41 -20.04
CA ASN A 66 10.36 -16.15 -21.31
C ASN A 66 9.79 -17.58 -21.17
N ASN A 67 8.63 -17.70 -20.55
CA ASN A 67 7.87 -18.94 -20.49
C ASN A 67 6.49 -18.73 -21.14
N LYS A 68 5.55 -19.66 -20.94
CA LYS A 68 4.19 -19.60 -21.49
C LYS A 68 3.16 -19.62 -20.37
N ILE A 69 3.46 -18.91 -19.29
CA ILE A 69 2.66 -18.97 -18.06
C ILE A 69 1.40 -18.14 -18.21
N GLN A 70 0.28 -18.75 -17.84
CA GLN A 70 -1.04 -18.12 -17.87
C GLN A 70 -1.59 -17.87 -16.45
N ASP A 71 -1.23 -18.73 -15.49
CA ASP A 71 -1.71 -18.67 -14.10
C ASP A 71 -0.58 -18.50 -13.09
N LEU A 72 -0.83 -17.72 -12.03
CA LEU A 72 0.12 -17.43 -10.95
C LEU A 72 -0.23 -18.11 -9.62
N THR A 73 -1.06 -19.15 -9.65
CA THR A 73 -1.54 -19.88 -8.46
C THR A 73 -0.43 -20.55 -7.64
N PHE A 74 0.77 -20.71 -8.20
CA PHE A 74 1.91 -21.30 -7.51
C PHE A 74 2.54 -20.39 -6.45
N LEU A 75 2.21 -19.09 -6.41
CA LEU A 75 2.81 -18.09 -5.52
C LEU A 75 2.12 -17.89 -4.16
N ILE A 76 1.02 -18.60 -3.89
CA ILE A 76 0.10 -18.35 -2.76
C ILE A 76 0.80 -18.24 -1.39
N LYS A 77 1.91 -18.95 -1.15
CA LYS A 77 2.59 -19.00 0.16
C LYS A 77 3.94 -18.27 0.22
N ASN A 78 4.34 -17.52 -0.82
CA ASN A 78 5.66 -16.90 -0.91
C ASN A 78 5.67 -15.42 -0.48
N TYR A 79 5.33 -15.14 0.78
CA TYR A 79 5.17 -13.78 1.33
C TYR A 79 6.43 -12.91 1.35
N TYR A 80 7.61 -13.54 1.28
CA TYR A 80 8.92 -12.88 1.37
C TYR A 80 9.52 -12.52 0.01
N LEU A 81 8.79 -12.70 -1.09
CA LEU A 81 9.27 -12.30 -2.41
C LEU A 81 9.51 -10.80 -2.46
N THR A 82 10.70 -10.43 -2.90
CA THR A 82 11.14 -9.04 -3.10
C THR A 82 11.20 -8.71 -4.58
N GLU A 83 11.58 -9.67 -5.43
CA GLU A 83 11.68 -9.46 -6.88
C GLU A 83 11.02 -10.60 -7.66
N LEU A 84 10.16 -10.22 -8.60
CA LEU A 84 9.41 -11.15 -9.43
C LEU A 84 9.50 -10.76 -10.90
N TYR A 85 10.12 -11.64 -11.70
CA TYR A 85 10.32 -11.46 -13.12
C TYR A 85 9.40 -12.42 -13.90
N LEU A 86 8.31 -11.88 -14.43
CA LEU A 86 7.27 -12.58 -15.18
C LEU A 86 7.15 -12.07 -16.63
N ASN A 87 8.16 -11.36 -17.11
CA ASN A 87 8.14 -10.80 -18.45
C ASN A 87 8.22 -11.87 -19.55
N ASN A 88 7.64 -11.57 -20.72
CA ASN A 88 7.54 -12.50 -21.85
C ASN A 88 6.84 -13.81 -21.44
N ASN A 89 5.60 -13.69 -20.97
CA ASN A 89 4.70 -14.81 -20.66
C ASN A 89 3.34 -14.56 -21.35
N GLU A 90 2.37 -15.43 -21.09
CA GLU A 90 1.02 -15.37 -21.69
C GLU A 90 -0.03 -14.99 -20.62
N LEU A 91 0.34 -14.14 -19.66
CA LEU A 91 -0.55 -13.77 -18.54
C LEU A 91 -1.68 -12.88 -19.03
N THR A 92 -2.93 -13.31 -18.81
CA THR A 92 -4.14 -12.54 -19.18
C THR A 92 -4.81 -11.87 -17.98
N ASP A 93 -4.65 -12.44 -16.79
CA ASP A 93 -5.15 -11.91 -15.52
C ASP A 93 -4.14 -12.21 -14.39
N ILE A 94 -4.05 -11.30 -13.43
CA ILE A 94 -3.22 -11.46 -12.21
C ILE A 94 -4.06 -11.37 -10.93
N SER A 95 -5.38 -11.22 -11.07
CA SER A 95 -6.31 -11.02 -9.96
C SER A 95 -6.25 -12.19 -8.96
N GLY A 96 -6.11 -11.88 -7.67
CA GLY A 96 -6.08 -12.83 -6.57
C GLY A 96 -4.76 -13.57 -6.37
N ALA A 97 -3.74 -13.33 -7.19
CA ALA A 97 -2.48 -14.08 -7.16
C ALA A 97 -1.29 -13.35 -6.53
N LEU A 98 -1.35 -12.01 -6.37
CA LEU A 98 -0.21 -11.20 -5.95
C LEU A 98 -0.49 -10.35 -4.70
N LYS A 99 -1.76 -10.20 -4.30
CA LYS A 99 -2.18 -9.35 -3.18
C LYS A 99 -1.46 -9.63 -1.85
N HIS A 100 -1.03 -10.86 -1.59
CA HIS A 100 -0.32 -11.25 -0.36
C HIS A 100 1.19 -10.96 -0.38
N LEU A 101 1.74 -10.53 -1.53
CA LEU A 101 3.17 -10.24 -1.69
C LEU A 101 3.53 -8.82 -1.20
N CYS A 102 3.31 -8.56 0.09
CA CYS A 102 3.52 -7.22 0.68
C CYS A 102 4.98 -6.73 0.63
N SER A 103 5.94 -7.65 0.52
CA SER A 103 7.38 -7.36 0.50
C SER A 103 7.93 -7.08 -0.90
N LEU A 104 7.11 -7.21 -1.95
CA LEU A 104 7.57 -7.11 -3.32
C LEU A 104 7.96 -5.67 -3.67
N GLN A 105 9.18 -5.49 -4.18
CA GLN A 105 9.75 -4.20 -4.57
C GLN A 105 9.84 -4.05 -6.08
N ILE A 106 10.12 -5.15 -6.80
CA ILE A 106 10.31 -5.16 -8.25
C ILE A 106 9.36 -6.18 -8.88
N LEU A 107 8.55 -5.72 -9.83
CA LEU A 107 7.62 -6.56 -10.59
C LEU A 107 7.72 -6.25 -12.09
N PHE A 108 8.20 -7.22 -12.86
CA PHE A 108 8.23 -7.13 -14.33
C PHE A 108 7.17 -8.01 -14.95
N LEU A 109 6.22 -7.39 -15.64
CA LEU A 109 5.08 -8.02 -16.32
C LEU A 109 4.99 -7.58 -17.79
N HIS A 110 6.04 -6.95 -18.35
CA HIS A 110 6.05 -6.53 -19.74
C HIS A 110 5.99 -7.72 -20.71
N ASN A 111 5.48 -7.51 -21.92
CA ASN A 111 5.20 -8.60 -22.89
C ASN A 111 4.34 -9.71 -22.27
N ASN A 112 3.13 -9.35 -21.89
CA ASN A 112 2.07 -10.27 -21.47
C ASN A 112 0.75 -9.85 -22.15
N GLU A 113 -0.34 -10.54 -21.85
CA GLU A 113 -1.65 -10.31 -22.45
C GLU A 113 -2.64 -9.63 -21.49
N LEU A 114 -2.15 -8.79 -20.56
CA LEU A 114 -3.01 -8.13 -19.58
C LEU A 114 -3.87 -7.05 -20.25
N LYS A 115 -5.20 -7.22 -20.23
CA LYS A 115 -6.16 -6.32 -20.91
C LYS A 115 -6.82 -5.30 -20.00
N LYS A 116 -7.09 -5.67 -18.74
CA LYS A 116 -7.97 -4.89 -17.86
C LYS A 116 -7.17 -4.10 -16.82
N LEU A 117 -6.88 -2.82 -17.14
CA LEU A 117 -6.12 -1.91 -16.27
C LEU A 117 -6.65 -1.86 -14.83
N GLY A 118 -7.95 -1.62 -14.64
CA GLY A 118 -8.55 -1.51 -13.30
C GLY A 118 -8.43 -2.79 -12.47
N LYS A 119 -8.48 -3.97 -13.09
CA LYS A 119 -8.27 -5.24 -12.38
C LYS A 119 -6.81 -5.38 -11.93
N THR A 120 -5.88 -5.17 -12.86
CA THR A 120 -4.43 -5.25 -12.60
C THR A 120 -4.04 -4.29 -11.47
N VAL A 121 -4.48 -3.03 -11.52
CA VAL A 121 -4.17 -2.03 -10.50
C VAL A 121 -4.81 -2.34 -9.16
N LYS A 122 -6.06 -2.85 -9.15
CA LYS A 122 -6.72 -3.27 -7.90
C LYS A 122 -5.96 -4.37 -7.17
N GLU A 123 -5.36 -5.29 -7.90
CA GLU A 123 -4.50 -6.34 -7.33
C GLU A 123 -3.23 -5.74 -6.70
N LEU A 124 -2.58 -4.81 -7.41
CA LEU A 124 -1.31 -4.21 -6.98
C LEU A 124 -1.46 -3.14 -5.89
N LYS A 125 -2.66 -2.57 -5.70
CA LYS A 125 -2.92 -1.47 -4.75
C LYS A 125 -2.52 -1.78 -3.30
N GLY A 126 -2.53 -3.06 -2.91
CA GLY A 126 -2.12 -3.49 -1.55
C GLY A 126 -0.61 -3.55 -1.34
N MET A 127 0.20 -3.40 -2.39
CA MET A 127 1.64 -3.60 -2.34
C MET A 127 2.36 -2.29 -2.01
N ILE A 128 2.54 -2.05 -0.71
CA ILE A 128 3.12 -0.82 -0.17
C ILE A 128 4.61 -0.69 -0.54
N SER A 129 5.31 -1.82 -0.67
CA SER A 129 6.76 -1.86 -0.95
C SER A 129 7.12 -1.78 -2.43
N LEU A 130 6.14 -1.78 -3.35
CA LEU A 130 6.38 -1.87 -4.78
C LEU A 130 6.98 -0.57 -5.33
N GLN A 131 8.25 -0.60 -5.71
CA GLN A 131 8.98 0.57 -6.21
C GLN A 131 9.11 0.58 -7.73
N THR A 132 9.34 -0.59 -8.33
CA THR A 132 9.54 -0.71 -9.77
C THR A 132 8.49 -1.62 -10.40
N LEU A 133 7.78 -1.09 -11.40
CA LEU A 133 6.73 -1.80 -12.13
C LEU A 133 6.92 -1.63 -13.64
N ASN A 134 6.95 -2.74 -14.38
CA ASN A 134 6.95 -2.71 -15.84
C ASN A 134 5.74 -3.48 -16.37
N LEU A 135 4.86 -2.80 -17.11
CA LEU A 135 3.67 -3.35 -17.78
C LEU A 135 3.61 -3.00 -19.26
N PHE A 136 4.63 -2.32 -19.83
CA PHE A 136 4.71 -2.02 -21.26
C PHE A 136 4.55 -3.28 -22.11
N GLN A 137 4.09 -3.11 -23.37
CA GLN A 137 3.76 -4.24 -24.25
C GLN A 137 2.73 -5.21 -23.63
N ASN A 138 1.74 -4.65 -22.93
CA ASN A 138 0.49 -5.32 -22.63
C ASN A 138 -0.66 -4.56 -23.29
N PRO A 139 -1.77 -5.22 -23.66
CA PRO A 139 -2.94 -4.53 -24.22
C PRO A 139 -3.45 -3.37 -23.34
N LEU A 140 -3.34 -3.47 -22.01
CA LEU A 140 -3.72 -2.40 -21.08
C LEU A 140 -2.87 -1.12 -21.19
N ALA A 141 -1.68 -1.20 -21.79
CA ALA A 141 -0.76 -0.06 -21.89
C ALA A 141 -1.09 0.86 -23.08
N TYR A 142 -2.01 0.44 -23.96
CA TYR A 142 -2.51 1.26 -25.06
C TYR A 142 -3.61 2.24 -24.62
N ASP A 143 -4.11 2.12 -23.40
CA ASP A 143 -5.08 3.07 -22.85
C ASP A 143 -4.39 4.45 -22.65
N PRO A 144 -4.98 5.57 -23.13
CA PRO A 144 -4.38 6.89 -23.00
C PRO A 144 -4.16 7.31 -21.53
N ASP A 145 -5.03 6.87 -20.63
CA ASP A 145 -4.97 7.21 -19.20
C ASP A 145 -4.09 6.25 -18.40
N TYR A 146 -3.58 5.18 -19.03
CA TYR A 146 -2.79 4.12 -18.41
C TYR A 146 -1.77 4.64 -17.40
N ARG A 147 -0.92 5.58 -17.82
CA ARG A 147 0.21 6.04 -17.01
C ARG A 147 -0.25 6.82 -15.78
N LEU A 148 -1.14 7.80 -15.95
CA LEU A 148 -1.64 8.62 -14.85
C LEU A 148 -2.49 7.80 -13.88
N TYR A 149 -3.30 6.88 -14.41
CA TYR A 149 -4.12 5.97 -13.61
C TYR A 149 -3.25 5.11 -12.70
N VAL A 150 -2.20 4.47 -13.23
CA VAL A 150 -1.26 3.66 -12.43
C VAL A 150 -0.57 4.52 -11.37
N ILE A 151 -0.09 5.72 -11.74
CA ILE A 151 0.61 6.64 -10.82
C ILE A 151 -0.31 7.05 -9.65
N TYR A 152 -1.58 7.33 -9.91
CA TYR A 152 -2.54 7.74 -8.88
C TYR A 152 -2.86 6.59 -7.91
N PHE A 153 -3.16 5.41 -8.43
CA PHE A 153 -3.61 4.29 -7.60
C PHE A 153 -2.47 3.52 -6.92
N LEU A 154 -1.24 3.59 -7.46
CA LEU A 154 -0.04 2.95 -6.92
C LEU A 154 1.01 4.01 -6.53
N PRO A 155 0.80 4.76 -5.43
CA PRO A 155 1.70 5.86 -5.05
C PRO A 155 3.11 5.38 -4.68
N SER A 156 3.28 4.12 -4.27
CA SER A 156 4.57 3.50 -3.93
C SER A 156 5.52 3.37 -5.12
N VAL A 157 4.99 3.28 -6.35
CA VAL A 157 5.78 3.08 -7.57
C VAL A 157 6.59 4.33 -7.87
N GLN A 158 7.91 4.18 -7.96
CA GLN A 158 8.88 5.22 -8.31
C GLN A 158 9.29 5.12 -9.78
N LEU A 159 9.41 3.89 -10.30
CA LEU A 159 9.82 3.62 -11.68
C LEU A 159 8.71 2.82 -12.39
N LEU A 160 8.11 3.43 -13.42
CA LEU A 160 7.05 2.84 -14.23
C LEU A 160 7.50 2.75 -15.69
N ASP A 161 7.54 1.54 -16.25
CA ASP A 161 7.94 1.26 -17.65
C ASP A 161 9.30 1.84 -18.02
N ARG A 162 10.27 1.69 -17.11
CA ARG A 162 11.64 2.23 -17.21
C ARG A 162 11.71 3.76 -17.21
N LYS A 163 10.62 4.46 -16.88
CA LYS A 163 10.58 5.92 -16.72
C LYS A 163 10.32 6.29 -15.27
N LEU A 164 11.10 7.21 -14.73
CA LEU A 164 10.87 7.73 -13.38
C LEU A 164 9.51 8.43 -13.33
N VAL A 165 8.76 8.20 -12.25
CA VAL A 165 7.52 8.93 -11.97
C VAL A 165 7.88 10.28 -11.40
N THR A 166 7.59 11.33 -12.16
CA THR A 166 7.89 12.71 -11.78
C THR A 166 6.79 13.29 -10.89
N GLN A 167 7.14 14.29 -10.09
CA GLN A 167 6.19 14.98 -9.23
C GLN A 167 5.05 15.66 -10.03
N ARG A 168 5.38 16.24 -11.20
CA ARG A 168 4.38 16.83 -12.11
C ARG A 168 3.31 15.82 -12.53
N GLU A 169 3.71 14.59 -12.86
CA GLU A 169 2.76 13.53 -13.22
C GLU A 169 1.88 13.14 -12.03
N ARG A 170 2.42 13.10 -10.81
CA ARG A 170 1.64 12.83 -9.59
C ARG A 170 0.61 13.92 -9.34
N GLU A 171 0.97 15.18 -9.53
CA GLU A 171 0.06 16.32 -9.40
C GLU A 171 -1.02 16.31 -10.48
N SER A 172 -0.65 16.03 -11.74
CA SER A 172 -1.62 15.86 -12.83
C SER A 172 -2.59 14.71 -12.56
N ALA A 173 -2.09 13.57 -12.10
CA ALA A 173 -2.93 12.43 -11.76
C ALA A 173 -3.84 12.72 -10.55
N LEU A 174 -3.35 13.44 -9.55
CA LEU A 174 -4.15 13.88 -8.40
C LEU A 174 -5.28 14.84 -8.83
N HIS A 175 -4.98 15.80 -9.71
CA HIS A 175 -5.97 16.74 -10.26
C HIS A 175 -7.07 16.00 -11.02
N LEU A 176 -6.72 14.98 -11.80
CA LEU A 176 -7.65 14.20 -12.61
C LEU A 176 -8.56 13.29 -11.77
N TYR A 177 -8.00 12.55 -10.82
CA TYR A 177 -8.72 11.50 -10.08
C TYR A 177 -9.20 11.93 -8.68
N ASN A 178 -8.76 13.09 -8.18
CA ASN A 178 -9.20 13.62 -6.89
C ASN A 178 -9.26 15.17 -6.89
N PRO A 179 -10.25 15.76 -7.58
CA PRO A 179 -10.37 17.21 -7.69
C PRO A 179 -10.61 17.87 -6.32
N LYS A 180 -11.37 17.23 -5.42
CA LYS A 180 -11.61 17.73 -4.05
C LYS A 180 -10.31 17.87 -3.27
N ARG A 181 -9.47 16.83 -3.25
CA ARG A 181 -8.17 16.88 -2.57
C ARG A 181 -7.23 17.89 -3.21
N THR A 182 -7.27 18.01 -4.53
CA THR A 182 -6.47 18.99 -5.27
C THR A 182 -6.85 20.41 -4.90
N TRP A 183 -8.16 20.70 -4.86
CA TRP A 183 -8.70 21.99 -4.43
C TRP A 183 -8.25 22.34 -3.01
N VAL A 184 -8.39 21.39 -2.07
CA VAL A 184 -7.92 21.58 -0.68
C VAL A 184 -6.42 21.88 -0.64
N MET A 185 -5.58 21.15 -1.38
CA MET A 185 -4.14 21.39 -1.42
C MET A 185 -3.80 22.79 -1.97
N GLN A 186 -4.50 23.24 -3.02
CA GLN A 186 -4.32 24.58 -3.60
C GLN A 186 -4.76 25.69 -2.64
N SER A 187 -5.87 25.49 -1.92
CA SER A 187 -6.37 26.45 -0.92
C SER A 187 -5.41 26.56 0.28
N ILE A 188 -4.82 25.45 0.73
CA ILE A 188 -3.85 25.44 1.83
C ILE A 188 -2.52 26.11 1.42
N ALA A 189 -2.09 25.95 0.16
CA ALA A 189 -0.78 26.39 -0.32
C ALA A 189 -0.55 27.92 -0.31
N PHE A 190 -1.56 28.74 0.00
CA PHE A 190 -1.45 30.20 0.02
C PHE A 190 -1.86 30.87 1.33
N GLY A 191 -1.97 30.13 2.44
CA GLY A 191 -2.36 30.72 3.73
C GLY A 191 -3.78 31.33 3.74
N ARG A 192 -4.55 31.14 2.66
CA ARG A 192 -5.95 31.53 2.57
C ARG A 192 -6.82 30.35 2.98
N ARG A 193 -7.36 30.40 4.20
CA ARG A 193 -8.52 29.58 4.54
C ARG A 193 -9.69 30.12 3.72
N VAL A 194 -10.21 29.31 2.81
CA VAL A 194 -11.42 29.65 2.05
C VAL A 194 -12.59 28.97 2.74
N ASP A 195 -13.53 29.77 3.25
CA ASP A 195 -14.83 29.32 3.70
C ASP A 195 -15.57 28.70 2.50
N THR A 196 -15.99 27.44 2.61
CA THR A 196 -16.74 26.79 1.52
C THR A 196 -18.20 26.66 1.93
N SER A 197 -19.08 27.37 1.22
CA SER A 197 -20.46 26.93 1.02
C SER A 197 -20.50 26.07 -0.24
N LEU A 198 -20.78 24.78 -0.09
CA LEU A 198 -21.00 23.84 -1.18
C LEU A 198 -22.32 24.19 -1.89
N GLU A 199 -22.24 24.71 -3.11
CA GLU A 199 -23.39 24.65 -4.01
C GLU A 199 -23.53 23.22 -4.55
N THR A 200 -24.73 22.69 -4.32
CA THR A 200 -25.29 21.41 -4.70
C THR A 200 -24.99 20.98 -6.14
N MET A 201 -24.35 19.81 -6.30
CA MET A 201 -24.64 18.93 -7.43
C MET A 201 -25.55 17.80 -6.94
N VAL A 202 -26.76 17.83 -7.48
CA VAL A 202 -27.83 16.84 -7.29
C VAL A 202 -27.36 15.50 -7.86
N GLU A 203 -27.32 14.45 -7.03
CA GLU A 203 -27.67 13.13 -7.52
C GLU A 203 -28.25 12.24 -6.42
N SER A 204 -29.40 11.69 -6.76
CA SER A 204 -30.28 10.89 -5.92
C SER A 204 -29.65 9.55 -5.57
N SER A 205 -29.77 9.09 -4.33
CA SER A 205 -30.25 7.73 -4.03
C SER A 205 -30.34 7.49 -2.52
N ARG A 206 -31.34 6.69 -2.15
CA ARG A 206 -31.94 6.55 -0.82
C ARG A 206 -31.05 5.78 0.16
N CYS A 207 -31.22 6.14 1.43
CA CYS A 207 -30.57 5.61 2.64
C CYS A 207 -31.08 4.21 3.08
N THR A 208 -30.40 3.63 4.09
CA THR A 208 -30.65 2.49 5.01
C THR A 208 -29.69 1.29 4.85
N GLN A 209 -29.02 0.69 5.85
CA GLN A 209 -29.03 0.83 7.33
C GLN A 209 -27.78 0.14 7.98
N SER A 210 -27.32 0.72 9.10
CA SER A 210 -26.88 0.14 10.40
C SER A 210 -25.82 -0.98 10.54
N ALA A 211 -24.78 -0.71 11.34
CA ALA A 211 -24.21 -1.68 12.29
C ALA A 211 -23.58 -1.00 13.52
N ARG A 212 -23.89 -1.54 14.70
CA ARG A 212 -23.65 -1.07 16.09
C ARG A 212 -22.17 -1.07 16.51
N GLY A 213 -21.78 -0.10 17.36
CA GLY A 213 -20.55 -0.11 18.16
C GLY A 213 -20.80 -0.50 19.64
N PRO A 214 -19.79 -0.99 20.37
CA PRO A 214 -19.95 -1.65 21.67
C PRO A 214 -19.96 -0.66 22.86
N ILE A 215 -20.63 -1.09 23.94
CA ILE A 215 -20.79 -0.41 25.23
C ILE A 215 -19.51 -0.61 26.07
N ILE A 216 -19.00 0.46 26.70
CA ILE A 216 -17.90 0.44 27.69
C ILE A 216 -18.41 1.08 29.00
N PRO A 217 -18.02 0.57 30.20
CA PRO A 217 -18.61 0.94 31.49
C PRO A 217 -18.12 2.31 32.01
N SER A 218 -18.97 2.93 32.83
CA SER A 218 -18.70 4.17 33.57
C SER A 218 -17.61 3.95 34.62
N ASP A 219 -16.69 4.92 34.74
CA ASP A 219 -15.99 5.34 35.98
C ASP A 219 -14.57 5.88 35.76
N HIS A 220 -14.19 6.30 34.55
CA HIS A 220 -12.94 7.05 34.30
C HIS A 220 -13.22 8.40 33.63
N GLU A 221 -13.26 9.47 34.43
CA GLU A 221 -13.27 10.86 33.94
C GLU A 221 -11.86 11.29 33.52
N PHE A 222 -11.60 11.28 32.22
CA PHE A 222 -10.48 12.01 31.61
C PHE A 222 -11.03 13.32 31.02
N GLY A 223 -10.36 14.43 31.33
CA GLY A 223 -10.89 15.80 31.30
C GLY A 223 -11.53 16.30 30.00
N ASN A 224 -12.39 17.33 30.19
CA ASN A 224 -12.99 18.21 29.18
C ASN A 224 -13.37 17.54 27.85
N ASN A 225 -14.16 16.48 27.93
CA ASN A 225 -15.05 16.11 26.83
C ASN A 225 -16.44 16.61 27.19
N THR A 226 -16.81 17.79 26.70
CA THR A 226 -18.22 18.16 26.57
C THR A 226 -18.95 16.97 25.96
N ASN A 227 -20.02 16.50 26.61
CA ASN A 227 -20.91 15.43 26.16
C ASN A 227 -21.00 15.41 24.63
N LYS A 228 -20.30 14.47 23.99
CA LYS A 228 -20.41 14.25 22.55
C LYS A 228 -21.73 13.55 22.33
N VAL A 229 -22.80 14.33 22.23
CA VAL A 229 -24.01 13.86 21.58
C VAL A 229 -23.58 13.40 20.19
N PRO A 230 -23.77 12.13 19.81
CA PRO A 230 -23.41 11.67 18.48
C PRO A 230 -24.23 12.48 17.47
N PHE A 231 -23.56 13.27 16.63
CA PHE A 231 -24.23 13.89 15.50
C PHE A 231 -24.55 12.77 14.50
N GLU A 232 -25.83 12.62 14.14
CA GLU A 232 -26.27 11.61 13.17
C GLU A 232 -25.72 11.91 11.76
N ASP A 233 -25.45 13.19 11.47
CA ASP A 233 -24.85 13.68 10.24
C ASP A 233 -23.50 14.38 10.53
N PRO A 234 -22.39 13.99 9.87
CA PRO A 234 -21.10 14.67 10.03
C PRO A 234 -21.11 16.16 9.66
N GLU A 235 -22.02 16.63 8.82
CA GLU A 235 -22.10 18.04 8.42
C GLU A 235 -22.60 18.96 9.57
N ASP A 236 -23.51 18.47 10.41
CA ASP A 236 -24.03 19.20 11.57
C ASP A 236 -22.96 19.39 12.67
N ALA A 237 -22.09 18.39 12.85
CA ALA A 237 -20.95 18.48 13.76
C ALA A 237 -19.97 19.59 13.35
N VAL A 238 -19.81 19.78 12.04
CA VAL A 238 -18.95 20.81 11.45
C VAL A 238 -19.57 22.19 11.63
N LEU A 239 -20.89 22.34 11.41
CA LEU A 239 -21.60 23.59 11.60
C LEU A 239 -21.62 24.07 13.05
N VAL A 240 -21.85 23.16 14.01
CA VAL A 240 -21.81 23.50 15.45
C VAL A 240 -20.40 23.89 15.88
N ARG A 241 -19.35 23.20 15.40
CA ARG A 241 -17.96 23.61 15.66
C ARG A 241 -17.59 24.94 15.01
N ALA A 242 -18.16 25.24 13.85
CA ALA A 242 -17.90 26.50 13.14
C ALA A 242 -18.60 27.70 13.82
N THR A 243 -19.75 27.48 14.45
CA THR A 243 -20.53 28.53 15.13
C THR A 243 -20.19 28.71 16.61
N THR A 244 -19.67 27.66 17.26
CA THR A 244 -19.13 27.74 18.62
C THR A 244 -17.74 28.38 18.59
N ARG A 245 -17.69 29.71 18.75
CA ARG A 245 -16.43 30.43 18.95
C ARG A 245 -15.72 29.83 20.16
N SER A 246 -14.63 29.12 19.92
CA SER A 246 -13.80 28.55 20.97
C SER A 246 -13.16 29.71 21.73
N LEU A 247 -13.49 29.83 23.02
CA LEU A 247 -12.93 30.85 23.89
C LEU A 247 -11.44 30.56 24.05
N MET A 248 -10.61 31.43 23.51
CA MET A 248 -9.17 31.20 23.42
C MET A 248 -8.52 31.83 24.65
N GLU A 249 -8.15 30.99 25.61
CA GLU A 249 -7.54 31.42 26.86
C GLU A 249 -6.02 31.27 26.78
N PHE A 250 -5.29 32.38 26.88
CA PHE A 250 -3.85 32.36 27.12
C PHE A 250 -3.59 32.68 28.57
N SER A 251 -2.73 31.87 29.20
CA SER A 251 -2.22 32.21 30.51
C SER A 251 -0.71 32.33 30.51
N SER A 252 -0.22 33.41 31.09
CA SER A 252 1.20 33.71 31.26
C SER A 252 1.50 33.79 32.75
N VAL A 253 2.66 33.24 33.13
CA VAL A 253 3.19 33.29 34.50
C VAL A 253 4.52 34.01 34.42
N ASP A 254 4.76 34.93 35.36
CA ASP A 254 6.06 35.60 35.47
C ASP A 254 7.12 34.62 36.00
N TRP A 255 7.91 34.07 35.08
CA TRP A 255 8.95 33.08 35.40
C TRP A 255 10.07 33.63 36.27
N ASN A 256 10.22 34.96 36.40
CA ASN A 256 11.25 35.56 37.25
C ASN A 256 10.93 35.40 38.75
N LYS A 257 9.64 35.26 39.09
CA LYS A 257 9.18 35.01 40.47
C LYS A 257 9.24 33.52 40.84
N VAL A 258 9.38 32.62 39.87
CA VAL A 258 9.42 31.17 40.11
C VAL A 258 10.80 30.78 40.65
N ALA A 259 10.86 30.31 41.89
CA ALA A 259 12.11 29.80 42.48
C ALA A 259 12.66 28.62 41.68
N THR A 260 13.95 28.68 41.36
CA THR A 260 14.68 27.61 40.67
C THR A 260 14.87 26.39 41.57
N CYS A 261 15.10 25.21 40.98
CA CYS A 261 15.27 23.96 41.73
C CYS A 261 16.37 24.02 42.80
N GLN A 262 17.40 24.84 42.58
CA GLN A 262 18.52 25.00 43.50
C GLN A 262 18.16 25.92 44.69
N GLU A 263 17.40 26.99 44.43
CA GLU A 263 16.89 27.91 45.46
C GLU A 263 15.88 27.23 46.39
N ARG A 264 15.01 26.35 45.85
CA ARG A 264 14.04 25.57 46.67
C ARG A 264 14.74 24.61 47.63
N ARG A 265 15.88 24.03 47.25
CA ARG A 265 16.65 23.11 48.10
C ARG A 265 17.33 23.80 49.28
N LEU A 266 17.70 25.07 49.11
CA LEU A 266 18.42 25.84 50.12
C LEU A 266 17.50 26.61 51.09
N LYS A 267 16.17 26.56 50.92
CA LYS A 267 15.18 27.36 51.69
C LYS A 267 15.48 28.88 51.73
N ASN A 268 16.17 29.40 50.72
CA ASN A 268 16.68 30.78 50.72
C ASN A 268 15.69 31.82 50.16
N LYS A 269 14.51 31.40 49.67
CA LYS A 269 13.54 32.30 49.02
C LYS A 269 12.14 32.06 49.60
N THR A 270 11.57 33.09 50.21
CA THR A 270 10.18 33.09 50.70
C THR A 270 9.25 32.96 49.49
N GLU A 271 8.32 31.99 49.50
CA GLU A 271 7.40 31.76 48.38
C GLU A 271 6.35 32.88 48.33
N GLU A 272 6.53 33.84 47.41
CA GLU A 272 5.47 34.78 47.05
C GLU A 272 4.42 34.08 46.17
N PRO A 273 3.13 34.40 46.32
CA PRO A 273 2.07 33.80 45.52
C PRO A 273 2.26 34.11 44.04
N LEU A 274 2.21 33.07 43.21
CA LEU A 274 2.39 33.18 41.76
C LEU A 274 1.25 33.98 41.13
N GLU A 275 1.58 35.16 40.60
CA GLU A 275 0.66 35.95 39.79
C GLU A 275 0.56 35.33 38.38
N LYS A 276 -0.60 34.74 38.09
CA LYS A 276 -0.95 34.22 36.77
C LYS A 276 -1.85 35.23 36.06
N LEU A 277 -1.40 35.72 34.91
CA LEU A 277 -2.19 36.57 34.03
C LEU A 277 -2.90 35.69 33.01
N THR A 278 -4.23 35.71 33.04
CA THR A 278 -5.07 34.99 32.08
C THR A 278 -5.78 36.00 31.20
N VAL A 279 -5.58 35.90 29.88
CA VAL A 279 -6.26 36.72 28.88
C VAL A 279 -7.14 35.82 28.03
N GLN A 280 -8.43 36.12 28.01
CA GLN A 280 -9.42 35.39 27.24
C GLN A 280 -9.82 36.21 26.00
N PHE A 281 -9.71 35.59 24.83
CA PHE A 281 -10.13 36.17 23.56
C PHE A 281 -11.40 35.47 23.07
N ARG A 282 -12.32 36.25 22.50
CA ARG A 282 -13.61 35.81 21.98
C ARG A 282 -13.78 36.19 20.52
#